data_AF-A0A3B8VQ98-F1
#
_entry.id   AF-A0A3B8VQ98-F1
#
_cell.length_a   1.000
_cell.length_b   1.000
_cell.length_c   1.000
_cell.angle_alpha   90.00
_cell.angle_beta   90.00
_cell.angle_gamma   90.00
#
_symmetry.space_group_name_H-M   'P 1'
#
loop_
_entity.id
_entity.type
_entity.pdbx_description
1 polymer ?
#
loop_
_entity_poly.entity_id
_entity_poly.type
_entity_poly.pdbx_seq_one_letter_code
_entity_poly.pdbx_strand_id
1 'polypeptide(L)'
;IRVVLIKLADRLHNMQTIQHLPAEKRIEKAQETLDIYAPLAHRLGIWEIKWQLEDLAFQQLNPESYKSISTMLNTKRTEREDYVWKVQGILQGELETAGIRAEVTGRPKHIYSIHKKTLKYAEMTKSMDDIYDLFALRVLVDDLAGCYAALGVVHNKWRPLPGQFDDYIANPKDNLYQSIHTTVLCEDGNSVEVQIRTHDMHNVSEYGVAAHWLYKEGRAKDAQFDQKMTWLRQLLEWQRDV
;
A
#
# COMPACT_ATOMS: atom_id res chain seq x y z
N ILE A 1 -15.88 12.26 -10.56
CA ILE A 1 -15.37 11.55 -9.36
C ILE A 1 -16.45 10.74 -8.65
N ARG A 2 -17.53 11.36 -8.12
CA ARG A 2 -18.56 10.63 -7.35
C ARG A 2 -19.09 9.39 -8.06
N VAL A 3 -19.38 9.48 -9.36
CA VAL A 3 -19.80 8.32 -10.18
C VAL A 3 -18.75 7.21 -10.18
N VAL A 4 -17.46 7.55 -10.30
CA VAL A 4 -16.36 6.58 -10.29
C VAL A 4 -16.18 5.97 -8.90
N LEU A 5 -16.28 6.75 -7.83
CA LEU A 5 -16.22 6.24 -6.45
C LEU A 5 -17.37 5.27 -6.17
N ILE A 6 -18.61 5.65 -6.54
CA ILE A 6 -19.78 4.79 -6.43
C ILE A 6 -19.55 3.50 -7.23
N LYS A 7 -18.99 3.60 -8.44
CA LYS A 7 -18.74 2.41 -9.26
C LYS A 7 -17.63 1.51 -8.71
N LEU A 8 -16.60 2.08 -8.09
CA LEU A 8 -15.56 1.31 -7.40
C LEU A 8 -16.10 0.62 -6.15
N ALA A 9 -16.96 1.29 -5.37
CA ALA A 9 -17.62 0.69 -4.22
C ALA A 9 -18.58 -0.43 -4.63
N ASP A 10 -19.39 -0.21 -5.68
CA ASP A 10 -20.24 -1.23 -6.29
C ASP A 10 -19.41 -2.44 -6.77
N ARG A 11 -18.32 -2.20 -7.50
CA ARG A 11 -17.43 -3.29 -7.94
C ARG A 11 -16.83 -4.04 -6.75
N LEU A 12 -16.37 -3.35 -5.72
CA LEU A 12 -15.81 -3.97 -4.53
C LEU A 12 -16.84 -4.90 -3.85
N HIS A 13 -18.07 -4.42 -3.67
CA HIS A 13 -19.15 -5.22 -3.12
C HIS A 13 -19.43 -6.47 -3.97
N ASN A 14 -19.53 -6.30 -5.30
CA ASN A 14 -19.75 -7.41 -6.23
C ASN A 14 -18.64 -8.47 -6.15
N MET A 15 -17.38 -8.05 -5.98
CA MET A 15 -16.24 -8.96 -5.79
C MET A 15 -16.27 -9.69 -4.45
N GLN A 16 -16.76 -9.05 -3.38
CA GLN A 16 -16.93 -9.67 -2.06
C GLN A 16 -18.03 -10.74 -2.05
N THR A 17 -19.04 -10.63 -2.92
CA THR A 17 -20.16 -11.58 -3.02
C THR A 17 -20.11 -12.46 -4.27
N ILE A 18 -18.95 -12.51 -4.95
CA ILE A 18 -18.79 -13.11 -6.28
C ILE A 18 -19.09 -14.62 -6.32
N GLN A 19 -19.07 -15.31 -5.16
CA GLN A 19 -19.27 -16.76 -5.06
C GLN A 19 -20.63 -17.26 -5.58
N HIS A 20 -21.64 -16.39 -5.64
CA HIS A 20 -22.98 -16.72 -6.10
C HIS A 20 -23.11 -16.74 -7.64
N LEU A 21 -22.07 -16.30 -8.36
CA LEU A 21 -22.05 -16.32 -9.82
C LEU A 21 -21.49 -17.64 -10.37
N PRO A 22 -21.90 -18.05 -11.59
CA PRO A 22 -21.26 -19.15 -12.31
C PRO A 22 -19.76 -18.91 -12.51
N ALA A 23 -18.97 -19.99 -12.55
CA ALA A 23 -17.51 -19.91 -12.58
C ALA A 23 -16.94 -19.02 -13.70
N GLU A 24 -17.49 -19.13 -14.91
CA GLU A 24 -17.10 -18.32 -16.07
C GLU A 24 -17.27 -16.81 -15.79
N LYS A 25 -18.43 -16.41 -15.27
CA LYS A 25 -18.69 -15.01 -14.89
C LYS A 25 -17.78 -14.53 -13.77
N ARG A 26 -17.41 -15.40 -12.82
CA ARG A 26 -16.46 -15.04 -11.76
C ARG A 26 -15.09 -14.70 -12.33
N ILE A 27 -14.59 -15.52 -13.26
CA ILE A 27 -13.30 -15.30 -13.93
C ILE A 27 -13.35 -14.01 -14.76
N GLU A 28 -14.38 -13.82 -15.58
CA GLU A 28 -14.57 -12.61 -16.39
C GLU A 28 -14.56 -11.35 -15.52
N LYS A 29 -15.35 -11.33 -14.44
CA LYS A 29 -15.45 -10.17 -13.54
C LYS A 29 -14.17 -9.94 -12.75
N ALA A 30 -13.47 -10.99 -12.35
CA ALA A 30 -12.18 -10.87 -11.68
C ALA A 30 -11.10 -10.30 -12.62
N GLN A 31 -11.05 -10.77 -13.87
CA GLN A 31 -10.13 -10.25 -14.87
C GLN A 31 -10.38 -8.76 -15.15
N GLU A 32 -11.64 -8.40 -15.41
CA GLU A 32 -12.06 -6.99 -15.58
C GLU A 32 -11.68 -6.13 -14.35
N THR A 33 -11.75 -6.71 -13.15
CA THR A 33 -11.38 -6.04 -11.90
C THR A 33 -9.89 -5.72 -11.85
N LEU A 34 -9.02 -6.67 -12.21
CA LEU A 34 -7.57 -6.44 -12.26
C LEU A 34 -7.16 -5.50 -13.38
N ASP A 35 -7.81 -5.56 -14.53
CA ASP A 35 -7.41 -4.80 -15.72
C ASP A 35 -7.90 -3.35 -15.68
N ILE A 36 -9.08 -3.12 -15.09
CA ILE A 36 -9.74 -1.81 -15.14
C ILE A 36 -9.85 -1.19 -13.74
N TYR A 37 -10.52 -1.87 -12.80
CA TYR A 37 -10.95 -1.23 -11.55
C TYR A 37 -9.81 -1.05 -10.55
N ALA A 38 -8.93 -2.03 -10.39
CA ALA A 38 -7.76 -1.90 -9.53
C ALA A 38 -6.78 -0.80 -10.03
N PRO A 39 -6.42 -0.73 -11.33
CA PRO A 39 -5.63 0.37 -11.88
C PRO A 39 -6.32 1.73 -11.73
N LEU A 40 -7.64 1.79 -11.88
CA LEU A 40 -8.41 3.01 -11.67
C LEU A 40 -8.34 3.48 -10.21
N ALA A 41 -8.55 2.57 -9.25
CA ALA A 41 -8.41 2.86 -7.82
C ALA A 41 -6.98 3.33 -7.49
N HIS A 42 -5.95 2.69 -8.06
CA HIS A 42 -4.55 3.08 -7.89
C HIS A 42 -4.26 4.51 -8.37
N ARG A 43 -4.77 4.87 -9.55
CA ARG A 43 -4.63 6.22 -10.15
C ARG A 43 -5.34 7.28 -9.31
N LEU A 44 -6.48 6.93 -8.72
CA LEU A 44 -7.21 7.78 -7.79
C LEU A 44 -6.54 7.85 -6.40
N GLY A 45 -5.49 7.07 -6.15
CA GLY A 45 -4.81 7.02 -4.86
C GLY A 45 -5.64 6.36 -3.76
N ILE A 46 -6.68 5.60 -4.10
CA ILE A 46 -7.55 4.92 -3.13
C ILE A 46 -6.96 3.53 -2.89
N TRP A 47 -5.92 3.49 -2.06
CA TRP A 47 -5.14 2.28 -1.87
C TRP A 47 -5.97 1.17 -1.22
N GLU A 48 -6.86 1.53 -0.29
CA GLU A 48 -7.72 0.58 0.41
C GLU A 48 -8.60 -0.25 -0.54
N ILE A 49 -9.32 0.42 -1.45
CA ILE A 49 -10.15 -0.27 -2.46
C ILE A 49 -9.27 -1.07 -3.41
N LYS A 50 -8.13 -0.50 -3.84
CA LYS A 50 -7.23 -1.14 -4.79
C LYS A 50 -6.79 -2.52 -4.30
N TRP A 51 -6.22 -2.61 -3.09
CA TRP A 51 -5.65 -3.87 -2.62
C TRP A 51 -6.75 -4.93 -2.38
N GLN A 52 -7.93 -4.53 -1.92
CA GLN A 52 -9.06 -5.45 -1.73
C GLN A 52 -9.52 -6.04 -3.08
N LEU A 53 -9.68 -5.19 -4.10
CA LEU A 53 -10.03 -5.62 -5.45
C LEU A 53 -8.96 -6.56 -6.03
N GLU A 54 -7.69 -6.24 -5.82
CA GLU A 54 -6.55 -7.06 -6.26
C GLU A 54 -6.56 -8.46 -5.62
N ASP A 55 -6.69 -8.54 -4.29
CA ASP A 55 -6.69 -9.82 -3.57
C ASP A 55 -7.92 -10.67 -3.90
N LEU A 56 -9.12 -10.06 -3.97
CA LEU A 56 -10.37 -10.75 -4.32
C LEU A 56 -10.34 -11.28 -5.77
N ALA A 57 -9.83 -10.49 -6.71
CA ALA A 57 -9.72 -10.93 -8.10
C ALA A 57 -8.64 -12.02 -8.25
N PHE A 58 -7.51 -11.87 -7.58
CA PHE A 58 -6.45 -12.87 -7.60
C PHE A 58 -6.91 -14.23 -7.06
N GLN A 59 -7.73 -14.23 -6.00
CA GLN A 59 -8.33 -15.45 -5.45
C GLN A 59 -9.15 -16.22 -6.50
N GLN A 60 -9.86 -15.52 -7.39
CA GLN A 60 -10.67 -16.16 -8.43
C GLN A 60 -9.84 -16.61 -9.63
N LEU A 61 -8.84 -15.83 -10.02
CA LEU A 61 -8.04 -16.09 -11.21
C LEU A 61 -6.97 -17.17 -10.99
N ASN A 62 -6.34 -17.18 -9.81
CA ASN A 62 -5.25 -18.11 -9.48
C ASN A 62 -5.44 -18.68 -8.05
N PRO A 63 -6.46 -19.53 -7.84
CA PRO A 63 -6.81 -20.04 -6.51
C PRO A 63 -5.69 -20.89 -5.87
N GLU A 64 -4.90 -21.61 -6.67
CA GLU A 64 -3.79 -22.44 -6.17
C GLU A 64 -2.66 -21.58 -5.60
N SER A 65 -2.20 -20.57 -6.36
CA SER A 65 -1.18 -19.62 -5.90
C SER A 65 -1.67 -18.82 -4.70
N TYR A 66 -2.93 -18.37 -4.71
CA TYR A 66 -3.55 -17.71 -3.58
C TYR A 66 -3.51 -18.59 -2.33
N LYS A 67 -3.92 -19.86 -2.45
CA LYS A 67 -3.92 -20.81 -1.33
C LYS A 67 -2.51 -21.10 -0.83
N SER A 68 -1.53 -21.24 -1.72
CA SER A 68 -0.12 -21.45 -1.36
C SER A 68 0.42 -20.30 -0.52
N ILE A 69 0.25 -19.06 -1.01
CA ILE A 69 0.69 -17.85 -0.29
C ILE A 69 -0.07 -17.71 1.03
N SER A 70 -1.39 -17.89 1.04
CA SER A 70 -2.21 -17.82 2.25
C SER A 70 -1.77 -18.84 3.30
N THR A 71 -1.46 -20.07 2.89
CA THR A 71 -0.98 -21.12 3.79
C THR A 71 0.39 -20.75 4.36
N MET A 72 1.33 -20.30 3.52
CA MET A 72 2.65 -19.85 3.95
C MET A 72 2.57 -18.69 4.97
N LEU A 73 1.68 -17.72 4.73
CA LEU A 73 1.46 -16.61 5.64
C LEU A 73 0.85 -17.05 6.97
N ASN A 74 -0.05 -18.04 6.95
CA ASN A 74 -0.71 -18.58 8.15
C ASN A 74 0.23 -19.44 8.99
N THR A 75 1.05 -20.29 8.38
CA THR A 75 1.98 -21.18 9.12
C THR A 75 2.96 -20.39 9.99
N LYS A 76 3.40 -19.21 9.53
CA LYS A 76 4.33 -18.34 10.26
C LYS A 76 3.63 -17.15 10.92
N ARG A 77 2.31 -17.18 11.09
CA ARG A 77 1.54 -16.00 11.52
C ARG A 77 1.97 -15.50 12.90
N THR A 78 1.96 -16.38 13.90
CA THR A 78 2.30 -16.03 15.29
C THR A 78 3.73 -15.50 15.40
N GLU A 79 4.71 -16.24 14.86
CA GLU A 79 6.12 -15.82 14.84
C GLU A 79 6.30 -14.44 14.20
N ARG A 80 5.54 -14.15 13.15
CA ARG A 80 5.61 -12.86 12.47
C ARG A 80 4.95 -11.74 13.26
N GLU A 81 3.78 -11.98 13.84
CA GLU A 81 3.07 -11.02 14.68
C GLU A 81 3.93 -10.66 15.91
N ASP A 82 4.53 -11.66 16.56
CA ASP A 82 5.44 -11.48 17.69
C ASP A 82 6.69 -10.68 17.30
N TYR A 83 7.27 -10.99 16.13
CA TYR A 83 8.43 -10.25 15.62
C TYR A 83 8.10 -8.79 15.31
N VAL A 84 6.98 -8.54 14.61
CA VAL A 84 6.52 -7.17 14.32
C VAL A 84 6.29 -6.41 15.62
N TRP A 85 5.68 -7.05 16.62
CA TRP A 85 5.42 -6.42 17.92
C TRP A 85 6.71 -6.08 18.66
N LYS A 86 7.70 -6.99 18.66
CA LYS A 86 9.04 -6.73 19.21
C LYS A 86 9.71 -5.53 18.54
N VAL A 87 9.80 -5.52 17.22
CA VAL A 87 10.48 -4.45 16.46
C VAL A 87 9.73 -3.13 16.58
N GLN A 88 8.39 -3.17 16.58
CA GLN A 88 7.55 -2.01 16.84
C GLN A 88 7.86 -1.40 18.21
N GLY A 89 7.92 -2.21 19.28
CA GLY A 89 8.22 -1.73 20.63
C GLY A 89 9.62 -1.10 20.73
N ILE A 90 10.61 -1.71 20.07
CA ILE A 90 11.97 -1.14 20.00
C ILE A 90 11.95 0.22 19.30
N LEU A 91 11.37 0.30 18.09
CA LEU A 91 11.33 1.55 17.34
C LEU A 91 10.56 2.65 18.08
N GLN A 92 9.43 2.31 18.70
CA GLN A 92 8.65 3.24 19.51
C GLN A 92 9.49 3.82 20.65
N GLY A 93 10.22 2.99 21.40
CA GLY A 93 11.07 3.46 22.50
C GLY A 93 12.25 4.34 22.05
N GLU A 94 12.86 4.04 20.90
CA GLU A 94 13.93 4.87 20.32
C GLU A 94 13.41 6.24 19.87
N LEU A 95 12.21 6.28 19.26
CA LEU A 95 11.54 7.53 18.86
C LEU A 95 11.17 8.38 20.09
N GLU A 96 10.64 7.76 21.14
CA GLU A 96 10.31 8.45 22.40
C GLU A 96 11.57 9.01 23.09
N THR A 97 12.67 8.24 23.11
CA THR A 97 13.96 8.70 23.67
C THR A 97 14.52 9.89 22.89
N ALA A 98 14.30 9.93 21.58
CA ALA A 98 14.66 11.06 20.73
C ALA A 98 13.70 12.26 20.83
N GLY A 99 12.63 12.17 21.65
CA GLY A 99 11.63 13.22 21.80
C GLY A 99 10.70 13.38 20.60
N ILE A 100 10.58 12.36 19.75
CA ILE A 100 9.74 12.38 18.55
C ILE A 100 8.38 11.76 18.88
N ARG A 101 7.33 12.56 18.79
CA ARG A 101 5.96 12.05 18.90
C ARG A 101 5.59 11.32 17.61
N ALA A 102 5.48 9.99 17.70
CA ALA A 102 5.15 9.14 16.57
C ALA A 102 4.27 7.97 16.98
N GLU A 103 3.45 7.50 16.03
CA GLU A 103 2.68 6.27 16.13
C GLU A 103 3.31 5.21 15.23
N VAL A 104 3.81 4.12 15.82
CA VAL A 104 4.37 2.98 15.08
C VAL A 104 3.36 1.84 15.02
N THR A 105 3.05 1.37 13.81
CA THR A 105 2.10 0.27 13.58
C THR A 105 2.69 -0.79 12.65
N GLY A 106 2.38 -2.06 12.90
CA GLY A 106 2.65 -3.14 11.96
C GLY A 106 1.78 -3.04 10.70
N ARG A 107 2.39 -3.18 9.51
CA ARG A 107 1.67 -3.18 8.24
C ARG A 107 1.59 -4.60 7.66
N PRO A 108 0.40 -5.21 7.55
CA PRO A 108 0.26 -6.47 6.84
C PRO A 108 0.54 -6.28 5.34
N LYS A 109 1.25 -7.24 4.72
CA LYS A 109 1.41 -7.30 3.27
C LYS A 109 0.27 -8.08 2.62
N HIS A 110 -0.29 -7.54 1.55
CA HIS A 110 -1.38 -8.13 0.78
C HIS A 110 -0.90 -9.29 -0.09
N ILE A 111 -1.75 -10.29 -0.29
CA ILE A 111 -1.41 -11.57 -0.95
C ILE A 111 -0.98 -11.33 -2.40
N TYR A 112 -1.73 -10.51 -3.13
CA TYR A 112 -1.43 -10.22 -4.53
C TYR A 112 -0.13 -9.42 -4.69
N SER A 113 0.20 -8.55 -3.73
CA SER A 113 1.48 -7.84 -3.73
C SER A 113 2.66 -8.78 -3.48
N ILE A 114 2.50 -9.77 -2.59
CA ILE A 114 3.49 -10.83 -2.38
C ILE A 114 3.66 -11.64 -3.67
N HIS A 115 2.56 -12.06 -4.30
CA HIS A 115 2.59 -12.78 -5.57
C HIS A 115 3.37 -12.03 -6.67
N LYS A 116 3.04 -10.76 -6.90
CA LYS A 116 3.76 -9.91 -7.87
C LYS A 116 5.26 -9.83 -7.57
N LYS A 117 5.62 -9.74 -6.29
CA LYS A 117 7.01 -9.67 -5.84
C LYS A 117 7.74 -11.00 -6.06
N THR A 118 7.08 -12.12 -5.78
CA THR A 118 7.61 -13.47 -6.07
C THR A 118 7.88 -13.67 -7.55
N LEU A 119 6.95 -13.25 -8.43
CA LEU A 119 7.16 -13.32 -9.88
C LEU A 119 8.37 -12.50 -10.32
N LYS A 120 8.48 -11.25 -9.85
CA LYS A 120 9.62 -10.38 -10.15
C LYS A 120 10.96 -10.96 -9.66
N TYR A 121 10.96 -11.66 -8.52
CA TYR A 121 12.16 -12.31 -7.99
C TYR A 121 12.52 -13.59 -8.74
N ALA A 122 11.54 -14.35 -9.22
CA ALA A 122 11.76 -15.51 -10.09
C ALA A 122 12.44 -15.09 -11.40
N GLU A 123 12.04 -13.95 -11.99
CA GLU A 123 12.72 -13.35 -13.16
C GLU A 123 14.18 -12.95 -12.88
N MET A 124 14.51 -12.66 -11.63
CA MET A 124 15.86 -12.25 -11.19
C MET A 124 16.69 -13.41 -10.60
N THR A 125 16.21 -14.65 -10.71
CA THR A 125 16.87 -15.87 -10.18
C THR A 125 17.17 -15.79 -8.67
N LYS A 126 16.36 -15.04 -7.91
CA LYS A 126 16.48 -14.98 -6.44
C LYS A 126 15.68 -16.11 -5.80
N SER A 127 16.25 -16.75 -4.78
CA SER A 127 15.62 -17.83 -4.02
C SER A 127 14.34 -17.33 -3.32
N MET A 128 13.29 -18.18 -3.28
CA MET A 128 12.09 -17.92 -2.48
C MET A 128 12.34 -17.93 -0.97
N ASP A 129 13.48 -18.45 -0.50
CA ASP A 129 13.85 -18.37 0.92
C ASP A 129 14.26 -16.95 1.35
N ASP A 130 14.54 -16.07 0.39
CA ASP A 130 14.88 -14.65 0.64
C ASP A 130 13.64 -13.74 0.70
N ILE A 131 12.46 -14.25 1.08
CA ILE A 131 11.35 -13.36 1.50
C ILE A 131 11.68 -12.80 2.90
N TYR A 132 12.79 -12.06 3.00
CA TYR A 132 13.12 -11.18 4.13
C TYR A 132 12.13 -10.00 4.24
N ASP A 133 11.18 -9.94 3.33
CA ASP A 133 10.35 -8.78 3.05
C ASP A 133 8.93 -8.91 3.63
N LEU A 134 8.70 -9.81 4.59
CA LEU A 134 7.36 -9.98 5.19
C LEU A 134 7.06 -8.98 6.32
N PHE A 135 8.07 -8.27 6.81
CA PHE A 135 7.95 -7.33 7.92
C PHE A 135 7.93 -5.91 7.39
N ALA A 136 6.86 -5.19 7.74
CA ALA A 136 6.75 -3.78 7.43
C ALA A 136 6.18 -3.03 8.64
N LEU A 137 6.78 -1.88 8.93
CA LEU A 137 6.30 -0.93 9.93
C LEU A 137 5.88 0.36 9.24
N ARG A 138 4.87 1.01 9.80
CA ARG A 138 4.45 2.35 9.44
C ARG A 138 4.65 3.25 10.64
N VAL A 139 5.34 4.37 10.42
CA VAL A 139 5.56 5.43 11.39
C VAL A 139 4.76 6.65 10.94
N LEU A 140 3.82 7.09 11.77
CA LEU A 140 3.06 8.32 11.57
C LEU A 140 3.58 9.40 12.51
N VAL A 141 3.76 10.60 11.96
CA VAL A 141 4.25 11.78 12.69
C VAL A 141 3.37 12.99 12.38
N ASP A 142 3.53 14.05 13.18
CA ASP A 142 2.72 15.26 13.04
C ASP A 142 3.12 16.12 11.83
N ASP A 143 4.42 16.21 11.51
CA ASP A 143 4.92 17.13 10.49
C ASP A 143 6.07 16.56 9.64
N LEU A 144 6.46 17.34 8.63
CA LEU A 144 7.52 16.98 7.68
C LEU A 144 8.88 16.81 8.36
N ALA A 145 9.19 17.65 9.35
CA ALA A 145 10.46 17.59 10.07
C ALA A 145 10.56 16.27 10.87
N GLY A 146 9.45 15.88 11.49
CA GLY A 146 9.29 14.59 12.17
C GLY A 146 9.55 13.41 11.26
N CYS A 147 9.20 13.46 9.97
CA CYS A 147 9.46 12.36 9.03
C CYS A 147 10.96 12.09 8.87
N TYR A 148 11.75 13.15 8.66
CA TYR A 148 13.20 13.01 8.49
C TYR A 148 13.92 12.77 9.81
N ALA A 149 13.41 13.30 10.93
CA ALA A 149 13.92 12.99 12.26
C ALA A 149 13.73 11.50 12.58
N ALA A 150 12.53 10.95 12.33
CA ALA A 150 12.24 9.53 12.51
C ALA A 150 13.11 8.65 11.60
N LEU A 151 13.37 9.08 10.35
CA LEU A 151 14.32 8.39 9.46
C LEU A 151 15.71 8.31 10.08
N GLY A 152 16.19 9.41 10.67
CA GLY A 152 17.49 9.45 11.36
C GLY A 152 17.55 8.47 12.53
N VAL A 153 16.50 8.38 13.34
CA VAL A 153 16.40 7.40 14.44
C VAL A 153 16.46 5.97 13.90
N VAL A 154 15.69 5.67 12.86
CA VAL A 154 15.67 4.34 12.22
C VAL A 154 17.06 3.94 11.71
N HIS A 155 17.76 4.84 11.01
CA HIS A 155 19.09 4.56 10.44
C HIS A 155 20.21 4.55 11.49
N ASN A 156 20.03 5.23 12.62
CA ASN A 156 20.94 5.13 13.76
C ASN A 156 20.77 3.79 14.49
N LYS A 157 19.53 3.31 14.62
CA LYS A 157 19.22 2.05 15.29
C LYS A 157 19.59 0.83 14.44
N TRP A 158 19.29 0.86 13.15
CA TRP A 158 19.46 -0.28 12.24
C TRP A 158 20.15 0.12 10.95
N ARG A 159 20.93 -0.81 10.40
CA ARG A 159 21.70 -0.56 9.18
C ARG A 159 20.77 -0.51 7.97
N PRO A 160 20.71 0.59 7.19
CA PRO A 160 19.94 0.62 5.96
C PRO A 160 20.54 -0.27 4.87
N LEU A 161 19.68 -0.93 4.10
CA LEU A 161 20.07 -1.73 2.95
C LEU A 161 20.31 -0.83 1.72
N PRO A 162 21.47 -0.91 1.05
CA PRO A 162 21.75 -0.12 -0.14
C PRO A 162 20.71 -0.32 -1.26
N GLY A 163 20.27 0.77 -1.89
CA GLY A 163 19.29 0.74 -2.97
C GLY A 163 17.85 0.43 -2.55
N GLN A 164 17.57 0.37 -1.23
CA GLN A 164 16.24 0.17 -0.67
C GLN A 164 15.78 1.42 0.11
N PHE A 165 15.97 2.59 -0.49
CA PHE A 165 15.55 3.88 0.04
C PHE A 165 14.86 4.68 -1.05
N ASP A 166 13.62 5.10 -0.78
CA ASP A 166 12.85 5.97 -1.66
C ASP A 166 12.27 7.14 -0.85
N ASP A 167 12.53 8.38 -1.31
CA ASP A 167 11.91 9.58 -0.77
C ASP A 167 10.77 10.06 -1.69
N TYR A 168 9.56 9.56 -1.43
CA TYR A 168 8.36 10.00 -2.13
C TYR A 168 7.78 11.30 -1.55
N ILE A 169 8.36 11.87 -0.49
CA ILE A 169 7.96 13.20 -0.04
C ILE A 169 8.58 14.25 -0.97
N ALA A 170 9.89 14.11 -1.25
CA ALA A 170 10.61 14.94 -2.20
C ALA A 170 10.18 14.68 -3.65
N ASN A 171 9.89 13.42 -4.00
CA ASN A 171 9.45 13.01 -5.33
C ASN A 171 8.11 12.26 -5.27
N PRO A 172 6.97 12.96 -5.12
CA PRO A 172 5.66 12.33 -5.05
C PRO A 172 5.35 11.51 -6.31
N LYS A 173 4.64 10.39 -6.13
CA LYS A 173 4.12 9.61 -7.27
C LYS A 173 2.99 10.36 -7.98
N ASP A 174 2.65 9.96 -9.21
CA ASP A 174 1.54 10.55 -9.99
C ASP A 174 0.20 10.56 -9.24
N ASN A 175 -0.03 9.57 -8.36
CA ASN A 175 -1.21 9.51 -7.51
C ASN A 175 -1.13 10.40 -6.25
N LEU A 176 -0.15 11.31 -6.15
CA LEU A 176 0.16 12.17 -4.99
C LEU A 176 0.57 11.40 -3.73
N TYR A 177 0.98 10.14 -3.89
CA TYR A 177 1.49 9.36 -2.78
C TYR A 177 2.80 9.98 -2.27
N GLN A 178 2.84 10.24 -0.96
CA GLN A 178 3.99 10.77 -0.24
C GLN A 178 4.29 9.90 0.99
N SER A 179 5.54 9.48 1.13
CA SER A 179 6.09 8.73 2.27
C SER A 179 7.59 8.53 2.03
N ILE A 180 8.38 8.38 3.09
CA ILE A 180 9.73 7.87 3.02
C ILE A 180 9.68 6.35 3.20
N HIS A 181 10.25 5.59 2.29
CA HIS A 181 10.40 4.13 2.42
C HIS A 181 11.87 3.81 2.61
N THR A 182 12.17 3.01 3.62
CA THR A 182 13.53 2.50 3.82
C THR A 182 13.49 1.07 4.33
N THR A 183 14.33 0.20 3.77
CA THR A 183 14.52 -1.16 4.29
C THR A 183 15.80 -1.21 5.11
N VAL A 184 15.69 -1.70 6.34
CA VAL A 184 16.82 -1.82 7.28
C VAL A 184 17.03 -3.28 7.69
N LEU A 185 18.26 -3.61 8.05
CA LEU A 185 18.62 -4.90 8.64
C LEU A 185 18.59 -4.78 10.17
N CYS A 186 17.66 -5.50 10.79
CA CYS A 186 17.54 -5.55 12.25
C CYS A 186 18.55 -6.52 12.88
N GLU A 187 18.73 -6.41 14.19
CA GLU A 187 19.72 -7.18 14.98
C GLU A 187 19.59 -8.71 14.82
N ASP A 188 18.37 -9.20 14.60
CA ASP A 188 18.08 -10.63 14.41
C ASP A 188 18.36 -11.13 12.97
N GLY A 189 18.96 -10.31 12.10
CA GLY A 189 19.29 -10.64 10.71
C GLY A 189 18.13 -10.56 9.73
N ASN A 190 16.91 -10.24 10.20
CA ASN A 190 15.75 -10.01 9.34
C ASN A 190 15.75 -8.58 8.80
N SER A 191 15.27 -8.41 7.57
CA SER A 191 15.02 -7.08 7.02
C SER A 191 13.61 -6.58 7.37
N VAL A 192 13.50 -5.29 7.66
CA VAL A 192 12.22 -4.63 7.95
C VAL A 192 12.08 -3.40 7.07
N GLU A 193 10.96 -3.33 6.36
CA GLU A 193 10.59 -2.14 5.59
C GLU A 193 9.89 -1.13 6.50
N VAL A 194 10.45 0.07 6.65
CA VAL A 194 9.86 1.15 7.45
C VAL A 194 9.32 2.23 6.52
N GLN A 195 8.04 2.57 6.70
CA GLN A 195 7.36 3.61 5.95
C GLN A 195 7.02 4.78 6.87
N ILE A 196 7.61 5.94 6.62
CA ILE A 196 7.45 7.12 7.45
C ILE A 196 6.64 8.16 6.67
N ARG A 197 5.61 8.73 7.29
CA ARG A 197 4.78 9.78 6.68
C ARG A 197 4.01 10.54 7.76
N THR A 198 3.45 11.70 7.41
CA THR A 198 2.57 12.42 8.34
C THR A 198 1.17 11.79 8.40
N HIS A 199 0.38 12.16 9.42
CA HIS A 199 -1.03 11.77 9.49
C HIS A 199 -1.83 12.25 8.26
N ASP A 200 -1.56 13.44 7.74
CA ASP A 200 -2.21 13.94 6.51
C ASP A 200 -1.80 13.15 5.27
N MET A 201 -0.50 12.87 5.11
CA MET A 201 -0.01 12.01 4.03
C MET A 201 -0.61 10.60 4.11
N HIS A 202 -0.86 10.10 5.32
CA HIS A 202 -1.54 8.83 5.53
C HIS A 202 -2.99 8.88 5.02
N ASN A 203 -3.77 9.90 5.40
CA ASN A 203 -5.14 10.08 4.92
C ASN A 203 -5.21 10.18 3.39
N VAL A 204 -4.31 10.94 2.77
CA VAL A 204 -4.19 11.04 1.30
C VAL A 204 -3.81 9.69 0.70
N SER A 205 -2.94 8.91 1.34
CA SER A 205 -2.53 7.61 0.80
C SER A 205 -3.61 6.52 0.87
N GLU A 206 -4.50 6.56 1.85
CA GLU A 206 -5.58 5.57 2.00
C GLU A 206 -6.79 5.94 1.14
N TYR A 207 -7.20 7.21 1.15
CA TYR A 207 -8.42 7.67 0.51
C TYR A 207 -8.21 8.49 -0.78
N GLY A 208 -6.97 8.81 -1.13
CA GLY A 208 -6.63 9.48 -2.39
C GLY A 208 -7.39 10.78 -2.61
N VAL A 209 -7.95 10.94 -3.82
CA VAL A 209 -8.79 12.09 -4.17
C VAL A 209 -10.06 12.24 -3.31
N ALA A 210 -10.49 11.19 -2.59
CA ALA A 210 -11.63 11.29 -1.68
C ALA A 210 -11.27 12.06 -0.38
N ALA A 211 -10.06 11.89 0.16
CA ALA A 211 -9.58 12.68 1.30
C ALA A 211 -9.55 14.17 0.98
N HIS A 212 -9.15 14.52 -0.24
CA HIS A 212 -9.08 15.93 -0.67
C HIS A 212 -10.46 16.57 -0.84
N TRP A 213 -11.48 15.76 -1.09
CA TRP A 213 -12.86 16.24 -1.23
C TRP A 213 -13.49 16.54 0.14
N LEU A 214 -13.21 15.72 1.17
CA LEU A 214 -13.61 15.99 2.57
C LEU A 214 -13.03 17.32 3.08
N TYR A 215 -11.79 17.66 2.71
CA TYR A 215 -11.14 18.91 3.11
C TYR A 215 -11.67 20.17 2.40
N LYS A 216 -12.35 20.02 1.25
CA LYS A 216 -12.83 21.14 0.42
C LYS A 216 -14.17 21.75 0.86
N GLU A 217 -14.78 21.29 1.95
CA GLU A 217 -15.91 22.03 2.56
C GLU A 217 -15.49 23.31 3.31
N GLY A 218 -14.18 23.65 3.37
CA GLY A 218 -13.73 24.83 4.13
C GLY A 218 -12.60 25.72 3.57
N ARG A 219 -11.79 25.31 2.57
CA ARG A 219 -10.66 26.16 2.08
C ARG A 219 -10.36 26.04 0.57
N ALA A 220 -9.61 27.04 0.08
CA ALA A 220 -9.40 27.47 -1.31
C ALA A 220 -8.98 26.38 -2.33
N LYS A 221 -9.22 26.67 -3.61
CA LYS A 221 -8.95 25.83 -4.78
C LYS A 221 -7.49 25.37 -4.85
N ASP A 222 -7.26 24.08 -4.62
CA ASP A 222 -5.99 23.43 -4.91
C ASP A 222 -5.82 23.19 -6.42
N ALA A 223 -4.80 23.81 -7.02
CA ALA A 223 -4.48 23.73 -8.44
C ALA A 223 -3.99 22.34 -8.88
N GLN A 224 -3.35 21.56 -7.99
CA GLN A 224 -2.95 20.17 -8.30
C GLN A 224 -4.18 19.26 -8.45
N PHE A 225 -5.24 19.51 -7.66
CA PHE A 225 -6.50 18.79 -7.81
C PHE A 225 -7.17 19.08 -9.16
N ASP A 226 -7.16 20.34 -9.60
CA ASP A 226 -7.79 20.75 -10.86
C ASP A 226 -7.06 20.15 -12.09
N GLN A 227 -5.73 20.01 -12.06
CA GLN A 227 -4.97 19.28 -13.08
C GLN A 227 -5.33 17.79 -13.12
N LYS A 228 -5.43 17.13 -11.96
CA LYS A 228 -5.88 15.72 -11.88
C LYS A 228 -7.31 15.53 -12.37
N MET A 229 -8.19 16.50 -12.10
CA MET A 229 -9.56 16.48 -12.61
C MET A 229 -9.62 16.58 -14.13
N THR A 230 -8.75 17.40 -14.69
CA THR A 230 -8.62 17.55 -16.14
C THR A 230 -8.15 16.24 -16.77
N TRP A 231 -7.15 15.58 -16.18
CA TRP A 231 -6.64 14.30 -16.65
C TRP A 231 -7.64 13.13 -16.49
N LEU A 232 -8.35 13.05 -15.36
CA LEU A 232 -9.40 12.04 -15.14
C LEU A 232 -10.56 12.19 -16.14
N ARG A 233 -10.89 13.42 -16.53
CA ARG A 233 -11.89 13.69 -17.57
C ARG A 233 -11.39 13.21 -18.94
N GLN A 234 -10.13 13.49 -19.29
CA GLN A 234 -9.53 13.03 -20.55
C GLN A 234 -9.50 11.49 -20.67
N LEU A 235 -9.25 10.77 -19.57
CA LEU A 235 -9.30 9.30 -19.57
C LEU A 235 -10.71 8.72 -19.74
N LEU A 236 -11.71 9.36 -19.13
CA LEU A 236 -13.12 8.98 -19.31
C LEU A 236 -13.62 9.28 -20.72
N GLU A 237 -13.10 10.34 -21.35
CA GLU A 237 -13.37 10.69 -22.75
C GLU A 237 -12.72 9.68 -23.71
N TRP A 238 -11.49 9.23 -23.45
CA TRP A 238 -10.82 8.23 -24.28
C TRP A 238 -11.54 6.87 -24.31
N GLN A 239 -12.27 6.52 -23.25
CA GLN A 239 -13.09 5.29 -23.19
C GLN A 239 -14.47 5.45 -23.88
N ARG A 240 -14.85 6.66 -24.30
CA ARG A 240 -16.07 6.89 -25.10
C ARG A 240 -15.81 6.80 -26.61
N ASP A 241 -14.57 6.97 -27.03
CA ASP A 241 -14.15 6.98 -28.44
C ASP A 241 -13.59 5.63 -28.94
N VAL A 242 -13.67 4.58 -28.09
CA VAL A 242 -13.41 3.16 -28.43
C VAL A 242 -14.66 2.35 -28.14
#